data_AF-A0A7X8MNW2-F1
#
_entry.id   AF-A0A7X8MNW2-F1
#
_cell.length_a   1.000
_cell.length_b   1.000
_cell.length_c   1.000
_cell.angle_alpha   90.00
_cell.angle_beta   90.00
_cell.angle_gamma   90.00
#
_symmetry.space_group_name_H-M   'P 1'
#
loop_
_entity.id
_entity.type
_entity.pdbx_description
1 polymer ?
#
loop_
_entity_poly.entity_id
_entity_poly.type
_entity_poly.pdbx_seq_one_letter_code
_entity_poly.pdbx_strand_id
1 'polypeptide(L)'
;MKYVAMATYIFGSFYVFFGMHTRFFNLKSRVNKQFFRLMVALAVWAYAYVISISEPTAESSAFWRSFSVFGWGVFHSILLHFVLIITEYKNLSNKRSTLVIIYLPAVINIVLFAPFGYFAAMPFKPMAADFSGINVFGVNLGRIWIAVYHIVFLTLSLLLIIHWWVEQRANAILRKKVSYLLVSVIVPYIAAVSLDIMPFQSPVFPAFEVMIYAIPATMMFYILRTSGKLFERSNIEYWHPDSKALPDESRLQLFRTAARIFGIGAAASFFAGYLMLGRDLAKELPLTLIVLMFGVFIALIPHITKNHSFQNTLFLMVSILGQSYFIIANATKGAETLWGVYTIFLLYTVVLNSKLHANIFVAVTLVTQVVLAIMIPNAYATINRAQYFLRITIIILTSYGVRYLTREYAARMQGYRRFAKEQETLEKVSNVFVSVNRENVITKMDEMFRLTQERLGFDQAYLIEFSADYEDALIFS
;
A
#
# COMPACT_ATOMS: atom_id res chain seq x y z
N MET A 1 12.49 25.87 -2.07
CA MET A 1 12.93 24.50 -2.47
C MET A 1 12.71 23.46 -1.38
N LYS A 2 13.26 23.60 -0.16
CA LYS A 2 13.12 22.62 0.94
C LYS A 2 11.66 22.19 1.25
N TYR A 3 10.75 23.14 1.45
CA TYR A 3 9.34 22.83 1.74
C TYR A 3 8.61 22.14 0.59
N VAL A 4 8.96 22.49 -0.65
CA VAL A 4 8.42 21.82 -1.85
C VAL A 4 8.87 20.36 -1.86
N ALA A 5 10.17 20.09 -1.66
CA ALA A 5 10.70 18.74 -1.58
C ALA A 5 10.00 17.92 -0.46
N MET A 6 9.78 18.52 0.71
CA MET A 6 9.03 17.86 1.80
C MET A 6 7.59 17.53 1.40
N ALA A 7 6.87 18.47 0.78
CA ALA A 7 5.52 18.22 0.29
C ALA A 7 5.50 17.13 -0.80
N THR A 8 6.40 17.20 -1.79
CA THR A 8 6.49 16.20 -2.87
C THR A 8 6.80 14.82 -2.32
N TYR A 9 7.63 14.73 -1.28
CA TYR A 9 7.93 13.48 -0.61
C TYR A 9 6.70 12.86 0.08
N ILE A 10 5.87 13.69 0.72
CA ILE A 10 4.60 13.23 1.34
C ILE A 10 3.68 12.67 0.26
N PHE A 11 3.53 13.34 -0.87
CA PHE A 11 2.74 12.85 -2.00
C PHE A 11 3.34 11.58 -2.62
N GLY A 12 4.66 11.50 -2.81
CA GLY A 12 5.37 10.29 -3.23
C GLY A 12 5.06 9.10 -2.33
N SER A 13 5.15 9.32 -1.01
CA SER A 13 4.83 8.31 0.00
C SER A 13 3.35 7.93 -0.03
N PHE A 14 2.45 8.89 -0.20
CA PHE A 14 1.03 8.64 -0.42
C PHE A 14 0.82 7.68 -1.59
N TYR A 15 1.42 7.92 -2.76
CA TYR A 15 1.28 7.00 -3.91
C TYR A 15 1.78 5.59 -3.61
N VAL A 16 2.93 5.45 -2.94
CA VAL A 16 3.46 4.14 -2.54
C VAL A 16 2.46 3.37 -1.67
N PHE A 17 1.98 3.98 -0.58
CA PHE A 17 1.04 3.30 0.31
C PHE A 17 -0.33 3.05 -0.34
N PHE A 18 -0.80 3.99 -1.15
CA PHE A 18 -2.08 3.88 -1.85
C PHE A 18 -2.07 2.79 -2.91
N GLY A 19 -0.99 2.70 -3.69
CA GLY A 19 -0.75 1.63 -4.63
C GLY A 19 -0.60 0.27 -3.95
N MET A 20 0.20 0.16 -2.90
CA MET A 20 0.36 -1.11 -2.18
C MET A 20 -0.96 -1.60 -1.57
N HIS A 21 -1.77 -0.70 -1.01
CA HIS A 21 -3.06 -1.05 -0.43
C HIS A 21 -3.99 -1.72 -1.47
N THR A 22 -4.12 -1.14 -2.66
CA THR A 22 -4.93 -1.71 -3.75
C THR A 22 -4.37 -3.02 -4.26
N ARG A 23 -3.04 -3.11 -4.43
CA ARG A 23 -2.36 -4.30 -4.93
C ARG A 23 -2.55 -5.49 -4.00
N PHE A 24 -2.35 -5.29 -2.70
CA PHE A 24 -2.48 -6.36 -1.72
C PHE A 24 -3.92 -6.80 -1.51
N PHE A 25 -4.92 -5.94 -1.72
CA PHE A 25 -6.31 -6.40 -1.58
C PHE A 25 -6.63 -7.56 -2.54
N ASN A 26 -6.33 -7.40 -3.84
CA ASN A 26 -6.52 -8.46 -4.83
C ASN A 26 -5.31 -8.52 -5.78
N LEU A 27 -4.44 -9.52 -5.54
CA LEU A 27 -3.22 -9.74 -6.32
C LEU A 27 -3.49 -10.30 -7.73
N LYS A 28 -4.69 -10.81 -8.02
CA LYS A 28 -5.04 -11.35 -9.34
C LYS A 28 -5.72 -10.32 -10.23
N SER A 29 -6.39 -9.32 -9.65
CA SER A 29 -7.09 -8.27 -10.41
C SER A 29 -6.16 -7.50 -11.35
N ARG A 30 -6.50 -7.50 -12.64
CA ARG A 30 -5.80 -6.74 -13.68
C ARG A 30 -5.90 -5.23 -13.44
N VAL A 31 -7.06 -4.76 -12.96
CA VAL A 31 -7.30 -3.36 -12.61
C VAL A 31 -6.38 -2.94 -11.48
N ASN A 32 -6.31 -3.73 -10.39
CA ASN A 32 -5.46 -3.42 -9.24
C ASN A 32 -3.98 -3.41 -9.63
N LYS A 33 -3.56 -4.34 -10.50
CA LYS A 33 -2.18 -4.40 -11.04
C LYS A 33 -1.83 -3.15 -11.83
N GLN A 34 -2.73 -2.68 -12.70
CA GLN A 34 -2.46 -1.50 -13.51
C GLN A 34 -2.55 -0.20 -12.70
N PHE A 35 -3.50 -0.10 -11.76
CA PHE A 35 -3.58 1.01 -10.82
C PHE A 35 -2.28 1.12 -9.99
N PHE A 36 -1.76 -0.01 -9.50
CA PHE A 36 -0.49 -0.06 -8.78
C PHE A 36 0.67 0.48 -9.63
N ARG A 37 0.76 0.11 -10.91
CA ARG A 37 1.79 0.63 -11.83
C ARG A 37 1.72 2.15 -11.99
N LEU A 38 0.52 2.73 -12.03
CA LEU A 38 0.35 4.19 -12.05
C LEU A 38 0.90 4.85 -10.79
N MET A 39 0.55 4.30 -9.64
CA MET A 39 1.01 4.82 -8.36
C MET A 39 2.53 4.70 -8.22
N VAL A 40 3.13 3.60 -8.69
CA VAL A 40 4.60 3.44 -8.72
C VAL A 40 5.25 4.48 -9.63
N ALA A 41 4.70 4.72 -10.83
CA ALA A 41 5.23 5.74 -11.73
C ALA A 41 5.20 7.15 -11.08
N LEU A 42 4.08 7.52 -10.44
CA LEU A 42 3.99 8.79 -9.70
C LEU A 42 4.93 8.86 -8.49
N ALA A 43 5.13 7.76 -7.77
CA ALA A 43 6.07 7.70 -6.65
C ALA A 43 7.53 7.86 -7.11
N VAL A 44 7.93 7.16 -8.16
CA VAL A 44 9.27 7.28 -8.76
C VAL A 44 9.50 8.70 -9.26
N TRP A 45 8.50 9.27 -9.93
CA TRP A 45 8.54 10.66 -10.35
C TRP A 45 8.75 11.60 -9.15
N ALA A 46 7.93 11.47 -8.11
CA ALA A 46 8.04 12.27 -6.88
C ALA A 46 9.44 12.17 -6.26
N TYR A 47 9.93 10.96 -5.99
CA TYR A 47 11.19 10.77 -5.28
C TYR A 47 12.41 11.24 -6.06
N ALA A 48 12.45 11.03 -7.38
CA ALA A 48 13.51 11.57 -8.22
C ALA A 48 13.58 13.10 -8.12
N TYR A 49 12.43 13.79 -8.10
CA TYR A 49 12.39 15.24 -7.90
C TYR A 49 12.77 15.68 -6.49
N VAL A 50 12.33 14.95 -5.47
CA VAL A 50 12.70 15.23 -4.07
C VAL A 50 14.21 15.21 -3.91
N ILE A 51 14.87 14.18 -4.45
CA ILE A 51 16.32 14.06 -4.37
C ILE A 51 16.96 15.18 -5.19
N SER A 52 16.59 15.32 -6.47
CA SER A 52 17.12 16.35 -7.38
C SER A 52 17.07 17.77 -6.81
N ILE A 53 15.95 18.18 -6.22
CA ILE A 53 15.76 19.54 -5.64
C ILE A 53 16.54 19.73 -4.33
N SER A 54 16.92 18.64 -3.67
CA SER A 54 17.63 18.65 -2.39
C SER A 54 19.16 18.55 -2.55
N GLU A 55 19.66 18.21 -3.75
CA GLU A 55 21.09 18.10 -4.03
C GLU A 55 21.76 19.49 -4.12
N PRO A 56 22.99 19.64 -3.57
CA PRO A 56 23.68 20.92 -3.51
C PRO A 56 24.30 21.32 -4.85
N THR A 57 24.68 20.35 -5.68
CA THR A 57 25.33 20.61 -6.97
C THR A 57 24.36 20.43 -8.12
N ALA A 58 24.45 21.37 -9.05
CA ALA A 58 24.02 21.28 -10.45
C ALA A 58 23.97 19.86 -11.06
N GLU A 59 25.14 19.21 -11.09
CA GLU A 59 25.36 17.94 -11.79
C GLU A 59 24.62 16.80 -11.10
N SER A 60 24.76 16.68 -9.77
CA SER A 60 24.00 15.70 -8.98
C SER A 60 22.49 15.93 -9.11
N SER A 61 22.04 17.19 -9.06
CA SER A 61 20.64 17.54 -9.26
C SER A 61 20.12 17.07 -10.63
N ALA A 62 20.86 17.32 -11.71
CA ALA A 62 20.51 16.89 -13.06
C ALA A 62 20.51 15.36 -13.20
N PHE A 63 21.51 14.69 -12.63
CA PHE A 63 21.60 13.23 -12.59
C PHE A 63 20.37 12.62 -11.92
N TRP A 64 20.02 13.05 -10.70
CA TRP A 64 18.83 12.55 -10.01
C TRP A 64 17.52 12.95 -10.70
N ARG A 65 17.48 14.10 -11.37
CA ARG A 65 16.33 14.49 -12.18
C ARG A 65 16.11 13.55 -13.36
N SER A 66 17.17 13.05 -13.99
CA SER A 66 17.05 12.12 -15.12
C SER A 66 16.35 10.81 -14.74
N PHE A 67 16.49 10.34 -13.50
CA PHE A 67 15.72 9.19 -12.98
C PHE A 67 14.20 9.42 -12.98
N SER A 68 13.73 10.67 -13.02
CA SER A 68 12.30 10.95 -13.07
C SER A 68 11.64 10.42 -14.34
N VAL A 69 12.39 10.13 -15.41
CA VAL A 69 11.86 9.53 -16.65
C VAL A 69 11.21 8.17 -16.39
N PHE A 70 11.71 7.41 -15.42
CA PHE A 70 11.10 6.14 -15.00
C PHE A 70 9.75 6.33 -14.32
N GLY A 71 9.38 7.58 -14.02
CA GLY A 71 8.06 8.01 -13.59
C GLY A 71 7.29 8.71 -14.71
N TRP A 72 7.62 9.96 -15.04
CA TRP A 72 6.87 10.77 -16.02
C TRP A 72 6.88 10.17 -17.43
N GLY A 73 8.03 9.62 -17.84
CA GLY A 73 8.23 9.07 -19.18
C GLY A 73 7.46 7.79 -19.44
N VAL A 74 6.98 7.11 -18.39
CA VAL A 74 6.13 5.90 -18.50
C VAL A 74 4.70 6.13 -18.04
N PHE A 75 4.45 7.14 -17.20
CA PHE A 75 3.17 7.39 -16.54
C PHE A 75 2.02 7.51 -17.55
N HIS A 76 2.20 8.33 -18.58
CA HIS A 76 1.17 8.61 -19.58
C HIS A 76 0.78 7.38 -20.40
N SER A 77 1.75 6.54 -20.75
CA SER A 77 1.50 5.23 -21.39
C SER A 77 0.75 4.27 -20.48
N ILE A 78 1.13 4.21 -19.19
CA ILE A 78 0.44 3.38 -18.20
C ILE A 78 -1.00 3.90 -17.99
N LEU A 79 -1.22 5.22 -18.01
CA LEU A 79 -2.51 5.88 -17.83
C LEU A 79 -3.45 5.55 -18.96
N LEU A 80 -3.00 5.70 -20.21
CA LEU A 80 -3.80 5.34 -21.38
C LEU A 80 -4.20 3.87 -21.36
N HIS A 81 -3.27 2.97 -21.05
CA HIS A 81 -3.57 1.54 -20.89
C HIS A 81 -4.53 1.27 -19.72
N PHE A 82 -4.39 2.01 -18.61
CA PHE A 82 -5.31 1.90 -17.49
C PHE A 82 -6.73 2.30 -17.88
N VAL A 83 -6.89 3.43 -18.56
CA VAL A 83 -8.18 3.91 -19.07
C VAL A 83 -8.81 2.87 -19.98
N LEU A 84 -8.07 2.31 -20.94
CA LEU A 84 -8.55 1.23 -21.83
C LEU A 84 -9.06 -0.01 -21.08
N ILE A 85 -8.46 -0.35 -19.93
CA ILE A 85 -8.92 -1.47 -19.11
C ILE A 85 -10.24 -1.14 -18.41
N ILE A 86 -10.38 0.06 -17.84
CA ILE A 86 -11.56 0.41 -17.03
C ILE A 86 -12.79 0.73 -17.88
N THR A 87 -12.59 1.23 -19.10
CA THR A 87 -13.64 1.48 -20.10
C THR A 87 -14.02 0.21 -20.88
N GLU A 88 -13.49 -0.96 -20.49
CA GLU A 88 -13.88 -2.28 -21.00
C GLU A 88 -13.71 -2.52 -22.50
N TYR A 89 -12.82 -1.76 -23.16
CA TYR A 89 -12.29 -2.12 -24.48
C TYR A 89 -11.32 -3.30 -24.38
N LYS A 90 -11.82 -4.45 -23.88
CA LYS A 90 -11.04 -5.64 -23.55
C LYS A 90 -10.20 -6.12 -24.75
N ASN A 91 -10.77 -6.09 -25.95
CA ASN A 91 -10.10 -6.49 -27.19
C ASN A 91 -8.87 -5.61 -27.52
N LEU A 92 -8.98 -4.29 -27.36
CA LEU A 92 -7.87 -3.36 -27.61
C LEU A 92 -6.82 -3.40 -26.49
N SER A 93 -7.26 -3.51 -25.23
CA SER A 93 -6.36 -3.52 -24.07
C SER A 93 -5.40 -4.71 -24.03
N ASN A 94 -5.71 -5.83 -24.70
CA ASN A 94 -4.91 -7.06 -24.68
C ASN A 94 -4.16 -7.33 -25.98
N LYS A 95 -4.41 -6.56 -27.04
CA LYS A 95 -3.78 -6.79 -28.35
C LYS A 95 -2.31 -6.39 -28.28
N ARG A 96 -1.41 -7.32 -28.64
CA ARG A 96 0.06 -7.09 -28.59
C ARG A 96 0.49 -5.85 -29.37
N SER A 97 -0.08 -5.62 -30.56
CA SER A 97 0.23 -4.44 -31.38
C SER A 97 -0.14 -3.13 -30.68
N THR A 98 -1.30 -3.09 -30.02
CA THR A 98 -1.77 -1.91 -29.27
C THR A 98 -0.85 -1.64 -28.07
N LEU A 99 -0.41 -2.69 -27.37
CA LEU A 99 0.55 -2.53 -26.27
C LEU A 99 1.91 -2.01 -26.77
N VAL A 100 2.41 -2.49 -27.91
CA VAL A 100 3.64 -1.97 -28.51
C VAL A 100 3.49 -0.48 -28.83
N ILE A 101 2.40 -0.06 -29.48
CA ILE A 101 2.15 1.35 -29.81
C ILE A 101 2.09 2.23 -28.55
N ILE A 102 1.41 1.77 -27.50
CA ILE A 102 1.25 2.54 -26.25
C ILE A 102 2.58 2.70 -25.50
N TYR A 103 3.40 1.65 -25.45
CA TYR A 103 4.61 1.62 -24.62
C TYR A 103 5.90 1.97 -25.37
N LEU A 104 5.92 1.95 -26.71
CA LEU A 104 7.10 2.33 -27.48
C LEU A 104 7.57 3.77 -27.19
N PRO A 105 6.70 4.79 -27.12
CA PRO A 105 7.13 6.14 -26.74
C PRO A 105 7.74 6.22 -25.34
N ALA A 106 7.26 5.40 -24.40
CA ALA A 106 7.84 5.32 -23.06
C ALA A 106 9.24 4.71 -23.06
N VAL A 107 9.50 3.72 -23.92
CA VAL A 107 10.86 3.18 -24.12
C VAL A 107 11.77 4.24 -24.74
N ILE A 108 11.28 4.98 -25.73
CA ILE A 108 12.03 6.10 -26.33
C ILE A 108 12.36 7.15 -25.27
N ASN A 109 11.40 7.51 -24.40
CA ASN A 109 11.65 8.43 -23.28
C ASN A 109 12.81 7.95 -22.40
N ILE A 110 12.80 6.68 -21.99
CA ILE A 110 13.87 6.11 -21.18
C ILE A 110 15.21 6.22 -21.90
N VAL A 111 15.30 5.80 -23.16
CA VAL A 111 16.56 5.86 -23.93
C VAL A 111 17.09 7.30 -24.06
N LEU A 112 16.20 8.27 -24.24
CA LEU A 112 16.58 9.67 -24.46
C LEU A 112 16.93 10.41 -23.16
N PHE A 113 16.21 10.16 -22.07
CA PHE A 113 16.24 11.01 -20.86
C PHE A 113 16.66 10.31 -19.56
N ALA A 114 16.87 8.99 -19.57
CA ALA A 114 17.41 8.27 -18.41
C ALA A 114 18.84 8.75 -18.09
N PRO A 115 19.40 8.39 -16.91
CA PRO A 115 20.80 8.68 -16.62
C PRO A 115 21.71 8.23 -17.78
N PHE A 116 22.62 9.11 -18.20
CA PHE A 116 23.52 8.92 -19.35
C PHE A 116 22.85 8.91 -20.74
N GLY A 117 21.55 9.20 -20.82
CA GLY A 117 20.83 9.39 -22.08
C GLY A 117 21.24 10.68 -22.82
N TYR A 118 20.93 10.75 -24.11
CA TYR A 118 21.33 11.85 -25.00
C TYR A 118 20.85 13.23 -24.51
N PHE A 119 19.68 13.29 -23.86
CA PHE A 119 19.12 14.51 -23.29
C PHE A 119 19.16 14.55 -21.75
N ALA A 120 19.94 13.67 -21.10
CA ALA A 120 20.03 13.61 -19.64
C ALA A 120 20.56 14.91 -19.00
N ALA A 121 21.54 15.54 -19.65
CA ALA A 121 22.16 16.80 -19.18
C ALA A 121 21.48 18.06 -19.73
N MET A 122 20.48 17.91 -20.61
CA MET A 122 19.86 19.03 -21.32
C MET A 122 19.22 20.10 -20.42
N PRO A 123 18.82 19.86 -19.16
CA PRO A 123 18.35 20.92 -18.28
C PRO A 123 19.42 21.86 -17.70
N PHE A 124 20.72 21.71 -18.00
CA PHE A 124 21.78 22.39 -17.23
C PHE A 124 22.80 23.20 -18.06
N LYS A 125 22.36 24.27 -18.73
CA LYS A 125 23.23 25.44 -18.93
C LYS A 125 22.76 26.55 -17.98
N PRO A 126 23.42 26.76 -16.82
CA PRO A 126 23.09 27.88 -15.96
C PRO A 126 23.47 29.18 -16.68
N MET A 127 22.51 30.09 -16.86
CA MET A 127 22.86 31.49 -17.17
C MET A 127 23.36 32.13 -15.87
N ALA A 128 24.46 32.87 -15.98
CA ALA A 128 25.10 33.54 -14.85
C ALA A 128 24.15 34.54 -14.18
N ALA A 129 24.18 34.52 -12.84
CA ALA A 129 23.85 35.56 -11.86
C ALA A 129 22.60 36.44 -12.08
N ASP A 130 21.82 36.56 -11.00
CA ASP A 130 20.83 37.61 -10.78
C ASP A 130 19.48 37.48 -11.52
N PHE A 131 18.85 36.31 -11.45
CA PHE A 131 17.45 36.13 -11.02
C PHE A 131 17.01 34.66 -11.20
N SER A 132 16.75 34.00 -10.07
CA SER A 132 15.73 32.95 -9.91
C SER A 132 15.65 31.81 -10.94
N GLY A 133 16.61 30.89 -11.02
CA GLY A 133 16.41 29.45 -11.37
C GLY A 133 15.46 29.05 -12.52
N ILE A 134 15.09 29.96 -13.40
CA ILE A 134 14.15 29.79 -14.50
C ILE A 134 15.03 29.56 -15.72
N ASN A 135 15.07 28.31 -16.16
CA ASN A 135 15.82 27.98 -17.37
C ASN A 135 14.98 28.40 -18.58
N VAL A 136 15.46 29.41 -19.29
CA VAL A 136 14.96 29.77 -20.62
C VAL A 136 15.72 28.92 -21.64
N PHE A 137 15.26 27.69 -21.86
CA PHE A 137 15.76 26.89 -22.98
C PHE A 137 15.08 27.34 -24.27
N GLY A 138 15.89 27.55 -25.33
CA GLY A 138 15.39 27.53 -26.70
C GLY A 138 14.69 26.19 -26.99
N VAL A 139 13.66 26.22 -27.84
CA VAL A 139 12.90 25.02 -28.24
C VAL A 139 13.86 24.02 -28.88
N ASN A 140 14.03 22.86 -28.23
CA ASN A 140 14.87 21.77 -28.73
C ASN A 140 14.01 20.51 -28.99
N LEU A 141 14.55 19.58 -29.79
CA LEU A 141 13.81 18.38 -30.21
C LEU A 141 13.31 17.53 -29.04
N GLY A 142 14.10 17.42 -27.96
CA GLY A 142 13.70 16.68 -26.76
C GLY A 142 12.48 17.31 -26.07
N ARG A 143 12.44 18.63 -25.98
CA ARG A 143 11.31 19.37 -25.40
C ARG A 143 10.04 19.24 -26.25
N ILE A 144 10.16 19.35 -27.57
CA ILE A 144 9.03 19.13 -28.49
C ILE A 144 8.50 17.70 -28.31
N TRP A 145 9.40 16.71 -28.28
CA TRP A 145 9.03 15.32 -28.10
C TRP A 145 8.26 15.06 -26.80
N ILE A 146 8.74 15.59 -25.66
CA ILE A 146 8.06 15.44 -24.36
C ILE A 146 6.66 16.06 -24.43
N ALA A 147 6.53 17.29 -24.94
CA ALA A 147 5.25 17.99 -25.04
C ALA A 147 4.26 17.21 -25.94
N VAL A 148 4.70 16.73 -27.11
CA VAL A 148 3.86 15.91 -28.00
C VAL A 148 3.44 14.61 -27.32
N TYR A 149 4.37 13.92 -26.66
CA TYR A 149 4.07 12.68 -25.92
C TYR A 149 3.03 12.91 -24.83
N HIS A 150 3.22 13.91 -23.97
CA HIS A 150 2.27 14.27 -22.91
C HIS A 150 0.90 14.63 -23.48
N ILE A 151 0.83 15.59 -24.40
CA ILE A 151 -0.43 16.12 -24.95
C ILE A 151 -1.22 15.01 -25.65
N VAL A 152 -0.59 14.20 -26.50
CA VAL A 152 -1.27 13.14 -27.25
C VAL A 152 -1.85 12.09 -26.30
N PHE A 153 -1.05 11.57 -25.37
CA PHE A 153 -1.51 10.51 -24.46
C PHE A 153 -2.57 10.98 -23.47
N LEU A 154 -2.43 12.20 -22.94
CA LEU A 154 -3.43 12.80 -22.07
C LEU A 154 -4.74 13.05 -22.82
N THR A 155 -4.68 13.59 -24.04
CA THR A 155 -5.86 13.85 -24.87
C THR A 155 -6.59 12.55 -25.21
N LEU A 156 -5.86 11.51 -25.63
CA LEU A 156 -6.46 10.19 -25.90
C LEU A 156 -7.13 9.60 -24.65
N SER A 157 -6.47 9.71 -23.50
CA SER A 157 -7.03 9.24 -22.22
C SER A 157 -8.31 10.00 -21.86
N LEU A 158 -8.32 11.33 -22.03
CA LEU A 158 -9.49 12.17 -21.77
C LEU A 158 -10.65 11.84 -22.72
N LEU A 159 -10.38 11.68 -24.01
CA LEU A 159 -11.40 11.31 -25.01
C LEU A 159 -12.04 9.96 -24.69
N LEU A 160 -11.26 8.96 -24.25
CA LEU A 160 -11.78 7.66 -23.84
C LEU A 160 -12.68 7.77 -22.60
N ILE A 161 -12.32 8.59 -21.62
CA ILE A 161 -13.17 8.80 -20.43
C ILE A 161 -14.46 9.57 -20.81
N ILE A 162 -14.39 10.55 -21.72
CA ILE A 162 -15.57 11.25 -22.24
C ILE A 162 -16.49 10.29 -22.98
N HIS A 163 -15.92 9.43 -23.84
CA HIS A 163 -16.70 8.42 -24.54
C HIS A 163 -17.40 7.47 -23.55
N TRP A 164 -16.66 6.98 -22.55
CA TRP A 164 -17.23 6.15 -21.49
C TRP A 164 -18.35 6.86 -20.72
N TRP A 165 -18.21 8.16 -20.44
CA TRP A 165 -19.27 8.96 -19.82
C TRP A 165 -20.54 9.03 -20.69
N VAL A 166 -20.39 9.15 -22.01
CA VAL A 166 -21.52 9.15 -22.96
C VAL A 166 -22.21 7.80 -23.03
N GLU A 167 -21.48 6.68 -22.94
CA GLU A 167 -22.06 5.33 -22.94
C GLU A 167 -22.91 5.05 -21.69
N GLN A 168 -22.55 5.61 -20.53
CA GLN A 168 -23.25 5.35 -19.26
C GLN A 168 -24.58 6.12 -19.10
N ARG A 169 -25.25 6.52 -20.19
CA ARG A 169 -26.52 7.27 -20.15
C ARG A 169 -27.62 6.57 -19.35
N ALA A 170 -27.71 5.24 -19.43
CA ALA A 170 -28.74 4.45 -18.74
C ALA A 170 -28.46 4.22 -17.24
N ASN A 171 -27.21 4.40 -16.78
CA ASN A 171 -26.83 4.19 -15.38
C ASN A 171 -26.47 5.52 -14.70
N ALA A 172 -27.48 6.19 -14.15
CA ALA A 172 -27.32 7.52 -13.55
C ALA A 172 -26.27 7.56 -12.41
N ILE A 173 -26.19 6.50 -11.60
CA ILE A 173 -25.22 6.41 -10.49
C ILE A 173 -23.79 6.31 -11.02
N LEU A 174 -23.55 5.41 -11.98
CA LEU A 174 -22.22 5.24 -12.57
C LEU A 174 -21.82 6.50 -13.36
N ARG A 175 -22.74 7.07 -14.15
CA ARG A 175 -22.51 8.31 -14.89
C ARG A 175 -22.07 9.46 -13.99
N LYS A 176 -22.73 9.66 -12.84
CA LYS A 176 -22.35 10.67 -11.85
C LYS A 176 -20.92 10.45 -11.33
N LYS A 177 -20.54 9.21 -11.05
CA LYS A 177 -19.17 8.85 -10.67
C LYS A 177 -18.16 9.16 -11.77
N VAL A 178 -18.47 8.84 -13.03
CA VAL A 178 -17.61 9.17 -14.17
C VAL A 178 -17.48 10.69 -14.36
N SER A 179 -18.55 11.47 -14.15
CA SER A 179 -18.48 12.93 -14.20
C SER A 179 -17.44 13.49 -13.22
N TYR A 180 -17.43 12.97 -11.98
CA TYR A 180 -16.43 13.37 -10.99
C TYR A 180 -15.01 12.97 -11.40
N LEU A 181 -14.82 11.82 -12.06
CA LEU A 181 -13.52 11.46 -12.65
C LEU A 181 -13.08 12.46 -13.71
N LEU A 182 -13.98 12.82 -14.64
CA LEU A 182 -13.70 13.78 -15.71
C LEU A 182 -13.25 15.12 -15.12
N VAL A 183 -14.01 15.67 -14.18
CA VAL A 183 -13.64 16.93 -13.50
C VAL A 183 -12.27 16.80 -12.82
N SER A 184 -12.01 15.67 -12.16
CA SER A 184 -10.73 15.43 -11.48
C SER A 184 -9.52 15.33 -12.42
N VAL A 185 -9.72 15.00 -13.70
CA VAL A 185 -8.67 14.84 -14.71
C VAL A 185 -8.49 16.10 -15.57
N ILE A 186 -9.54 16.90 -15.76
CA ILE A 186 -9.48 18.16 -16.53
C ILE A 186 -8.51 19.17 -15.90
N VAL A 187 -8.51 19.31 -14.58
CA VAL A 187 -7.61 20.24 -13.88
C VAL A 187 -6.13 19.86 -14.10
N PRO A 188 -5.70 18.61 -13.82
CA PRO A 188 -4.35 18.14 -14.18
C PRO A 188 -4.03 18.29 -15.67
N TYR A 189 -4.98 18.02 -16.56
CA TYR A 189 -4.79 18.16 -18.01
C TYR A 189 -4.43 19.60 -18.39
N ILE A 190 -5.25 20.57 -17.97
CA ILE A 190 -5.02 21.99 -18.27
C ILE A 190 -3.68 22.44 -17.67
N ALA A 191 -3.38 22.04 -16.43
CA ALA A 191 -2.13 22.37 -15.78
C ALA A 191 -0.91 21.83 -16.55
N ALA A 192 -0.92 20.55 -16.92
CA ALA A 192 0.17 19.91 -17.65
C ALA A 192 0.40 20.55 -19.03
N VAL A 193 -0.66 20.71 -19.82
CA VAL A 193 -0.57 21.34 -21.15
C VAL A 193 -0.07 22.79 -21.05
N SER A 194 -0.54 23.55 -20.05
CA SER A 194 -0.08 24.93 -19.84
C SER A 194 1.42 24.97 -19.52
N LEU A 195 1.90 24.07 -18.66
CA LEU A 195 3.32 23.98 -18.29
C LEU A 195 4.22 23.60 -19.47
N ASP A 196 3.74 22.73 -20.37
CA ASP A 196 4.49 22.30 -21.55
C ASP A 196 4.67 23.45 -22.57
N ILE A 197 3.68 24.33 -22.70
CA ILE A 197 3.66 25.45 -23.66
C ILE A 197 4.39 26.71 -23.13
N MET A 198 4.50 26.88 -21.81
CA MET A 198 5.15 28.06 -21.20
C MET A 198 6.60 28.23 -21.70
N PRO A 199 7.06 29.43 -22.10
CA PRO A 199 8.41 29.61 -22.66
C PRO A 199 9.53 29.42 -21.64
N PHE A 200 9.21 29.27 -20.36
CA PHE A 200 10.14 29.17 -19.25
C PHE A 200 9.82 27.96 -18.35
N GLN A 201 10.85 27.35 -17.75
CA GLN A 201 10.67 26.22 -16.84
C GLN A 201 11.20 26.55 -15.44
N SER A 202 10.32 26.47 -14.45
CA SER A 202 10.69 26.46 -13.04
C SER A 202 11.03 25.03 -12.59
N PRO A 203 12.09 24.83 -11.79
CA PRO A 203 12.41 23.53 -11.21
C PRO A 203 11.32 23.01 -10.26
N VAL A 204 10.38 23.88 -9.85
CA VAL A 204 9.26 23.58 -8.96
C VAL A 204 8.04 23.02 -9.71
N PHE A 205 7.88 23.31 -10.99
CA PHE A 205 6.67 22.92 -11.74
C PHE A 205 6.40 21.41 -11.76
N PRO A 206 7.41 20.54 -12.00
CA PRO A 206 7.15 19.09 -11.99
C PRO A 206 6.76 18.57 -10.60
N ALA A 207 7.22 19.22 -9.53
CA ALA A 207 6.78 18.89 -8.18
C ALA A 207 5.27 19.15 -8.01
N PHE A 208 4.76 20.27 -8.51
CA PHE A 208 3.33 20.56 -8.50
C PHE A 208 2.52 19.62 -9.38
N GLU A 209 3.05 19.27 -10.55
CA GLU A 209 2.41 18.34 -11.48
C GLU A 209 2.14 16.99 -10.79
N VAL A 210 3.17 16.44 -10.13
CA VAL A 210 3.02 15.20 -9.35
C VAL A 210 1.98 15.37 -8.25
N MET A 211 2.01 16.45 -7.47
CA MET A 211 1.02 16.69 -6.39
C MET A 211 -0.41 16.76 -6.92
N ILE A 212 -0.64 17.44 -8.04
CA ILE A 212 -1.96 17.61 -8.65
C ILE A 212 -2.56 16.24 -9.04
N TYR A 213 -1.73 15.29 -9.48
CA TYR A 213 -2.20 13.93 -9.81
C TYR A 213 -2.72 13.13 -8.60
N ALA A 214 -2.56 13.60 -7.36
CA ALA A 214 -3.21 12.99 -6.19
C ALA A 214 -4.75 13.04 -6.26
N ILE A 215 -5.29 14.09 -6.87
CA ILE A 215 -6.73 14.30 -7.01
C ILE A 215 -7.36 13.23 -7.94
N PRO A 216 -6.94 13.06 -9.19
CA PRO A 216 -7.47 11.99 -10.03
C PRO A 216 -7.13 10.60 -9.50
N ALA A 217 -5.97 10.40 -8.84
CA ALA A 217 -5.63 9.12 -8.22
C ALA A 217 -6.64 8.69 -7.14
N THR A 218 -6.98 9.60 -6.23
CA THR A 218 -7.97 9.35 -5.16
C THR A 218 -9.37 9.17 -5.73
N MET A 219 -9.77 9.99 -6.70
CA MET A 219 -11.07 9.86 -7.37
C MET A 219 -11.21 8.52 -8.08
N MET A 220 -10.18 8.10 -8.81
CA MET A 220 -10.15 6.82 -9.52
C MET A 220 -10.27 5.64 -8.56
N PHE A 221 -9.53 5.65 -7.45
CA PHE A 221 -9.68 4.64 -6.40
C PHE A 221 -11.11 4.59 -5.84
N TYR A 222 -11.72 5.74 -5.54
CA TYR A 222 -13.09 5.81 -5.02
C TYR A 222 -14.11 5.18 -5.99
N ILE A 223 -13.99 5.47 -7.29
CA ILE A 223 -14.90 4.92 -8.31
C ILE A 223 -14.71 3.41 -8.43
N LEU A 224 -13.48 2.94 -8.51
CA LEU A 224 -13.22 1.51 -8.69
C LEU A 224 -13.60 0.70 -7.45
N ARG A 225 -13.47 1.28 -6.25
CA ARG A 225 -13.92 0.68 -4.99
C ARG A 225 -15.44 0.57 -4.98
N THR A 226 -16.13 1.66 -5.31
CA THR A 226 -17.61 1.71 -5.22
C THR A 226 -18.32 1.05 -6.41
N SER A 227 -17.59 0.66 -7.46
CA SER A 227 -18.11 -0.12 -8.58
C SER A 227 -17.83 -1.62 -8.45
N GLY A 228 -17.21 -2.06 -7.34
CA GLY A 228 -16.82 -3.46 -7.11
C GLY A 228 -15.60 -3.93 -7.92
N LYS A 229 -15.10 -3.13 -8.88
CA LYS A 229 -13.99 -3.52 -9.77
C LYS A 229 -12.62 -3.66 -9.07
N LEU A 230 -12.38 -2.96 -7.95
CA LEU A 230 -11.13 -3.10 -7.16
C LEU A 230 -11.17 -4.28 -6.18
N PHE A 231 -12.37 -4.62 -5.69
CA PHE A 231 -12.58 -5.45 -4.51
C PHE A 231 -13.65 -6.52 -4.79
N GLU A 232 -13.33 -7.43 -5.70
CA GLU A 232 -14.05 -8.69 -5.83
C GLU A 232 -14.01 -9.38 -4.45
N ARG A 233 -15.17 -9.53 -3.79
CA ARG A 233 -15.26 -10.05 -2.42
C ARG A 233 -14.67 -11.47 -2.40
N SER A 234 -13.58 -11.67 -1.66
CA SER A 234 -13.16 -13.00 -1.25
C SER A 234 -14.23 -13.60 -0.34
N ASN A 235 -14.56 -14.85 -0.58
CA ASN A 235 -15.51 -15.63 0.23
C ASN A 235 -15.09 -15.58 1.70
N ILE A 236 -16.05 -15.32 2.58
CA ILE A 236 -15.85 -15.37 4.02
C ILE A 236 -15.63 -16.84 4.39
N GLU A 237 -14.40 -17.20 4.74
CA GLU A 237 -14.08 -18.53 5.27
C GLU A 237 -14.64 -18.66 6.70
N TYR A 238 -15.45 -19.70 6.92
CA TYR A 238 -16.00 -20.02 8.23
C TYR A 238 -14.90 -20.47 9.20
N TRP A 239 -15.05 -20.06 10.46
CA TRP A 239 -14.08 -20.29 11.53
C TRP A 239 -14.19 -21.73 12.07
N HIS A 240 -13.11 -22.52 11.96
CA HIS A 240 -12.95 -23.82 12.63
C HIS A 240 -11.98 -23.70 13.83
N PRO A 241 -12.45 -23.96 15.08
CA PRO A 241 -11.69 -23.77 16.33
C PRO A 241 -10.48 -24.69 16.53
N ASP A 242 -10.43 -25.84 15.86
CA ASP A 242 -9.34 -26.82 16.07
C ASP A 242 -8.00 -26.35 15.50
N SER A 243 -8.01 -25.26 14.73
CA SER A 243 -6.77 -24.58 14.35
C SER A 243 -6.29 -23.69 15.50
N LYS A 244 -5.23 -24.10 16.22
CA LYS A 244 -4.39 -23.20 17.06
C LYS A 244 -3.73 -22.05 16.26
N ALA A 245 -4.08 -21.95 14.99
CA ALA A 245 -3.51 -21.14 13.95
C ALA A 245 -4.56 -20.10 13.54
N LEU A 246 -4.16 -18.84 13.44
CA LEU A 246 -4.97 -17.79 12.79
C LEU A 246 -5.49 -18.30 11.43
N PRO A 247 -6.74 -17.99 11.03
CA PRO A 247 -7.20 -18.18 9.66
C PRO A 247 -6.18 -17.60 8.69
N ASP A 248 -5.97 -18.26 7.54
CA ASP A 248 -4.96 -17.83 6.57
C ASP A 248 -5.19 -16.36 6.14
N GLU A 249 -6.44 -15.89 6.10
CA GLU A 249 -6.81 -14.50 5.82
C GLU A 249 -6.39 -13.53 6.94
N SER A 250 -6.60 -13.89 8.22
CA SER A 250 -6.17 -13.09 9.38
C SER A 250 -4.64 -13.02 9.48
N ARG A 251 -3.92 -14.12 9.21
CA ARG A 251 -2.44 -14.12 9.14
C ARG A 251 -1.95 -13.21 8.04
N LEU A 252 -2.51 -13.35 6.85
CA LEU A 252 -2.17 -12.53 5.70
C LEU A 252 -2.34 -11.05 6.00
N GLN A 253 -3.41 -10.67 6.71
CA GLN A 253 -3.60 -9.29 7.17
C GLN A 253 -2.53 -8.85 8.17
N LEU A 254 -2.11 -9.72 9.08
CA LEU A 254 -1.05 -9.48 10.07
C LEU A 254 0.28 -9.14 9.38
N PHE A 255 0.73 -9.97 8.44
CA PHE A 255 1.94 -9.74 7.65
C PHE A 255 1.86 -8.46 6.81
N ARG A 256 0.72 -8.20 6.16
CA ARG A 256 0.50 -6.94 5.43
C ARG A 256 0.55 -5.71 6.33
N THR A 257 0.05 -5.83 7.56
CA THR A 257 0.05 -4.73 8.53
C THR A 257 1.47 -4.46 9.03
N ALA A 258 2.24 -5.51 9.35
CA ALA A 258 3.65 -5.39 9.68
C ALA A 258 4.44 -4.71 8.56
N ALA A 259 4.26 -5.16 7.30
CA ALA A 259 4.90 -4.54 6.14
C ALA A 259 4.60 -3.05 5.99
N ARG A 260 3.36 -2.62 6.25
CA ARG A 260 2.98 -1.18 6.22
C ARG A 260 3.72 -0.39 7.28
N ILE A 261 3.89 -0.93 8.48
CA ILE A 261 4.61 -0.26 9.57
C ILE A 261 6.09 -0.10 9.22
N PHE A 262 6.72 -1.12 8.64
CA PHE A 262 8.08 -1.01 8.13
C PHE A 262 8.18 0.04 7.04
N GLY A 263 7.23 0.08 6.11
CA GLY A 263 7.17 1.09 5.06
C GLY A 263 7.06 2.51 5.61
N ILE A 264 6.16 2.74 6.58
CA ILE A 264 5.98 4.05 7.22
C ILE A 264 7.23 4.43 8.02
N GLY A 265 7.82 3.48 8.74
CA GLY A 265 9.07 3.69 9.49
C GLY A 265 10.23 4.08 8.57
N ALA A 266 10.41 3.37 7.46
CA ALA A 266 11.41 3.72 6.44
C ALA A 266 11.17 5.11 5.86
N ALA A 267 9.92 5.41 5.49
CA ALA A 267 9.56 6.70 4.93
C ALA A 267 9.79 7.85 5.93
N ALA A 268 9.46 7.65 7.21
CA ALA A 268 9.69 8.64 8.26
C ALA A 268 11.18 8.82 8.57
N SER A 269 11.96 7.73 8.55
CA SER A 269 13.41 7.76 8.74
C SER A 269 14.09 8.59 7.66
N PHE A 270 13.80 8.34 6.37
CA PHE A 270 14.34 9.11 5.26
C PHE A 270 13.93 10.58 5.33
N PHE A 271 12.66 10.85 5.65
CA PHE A 271 12.16 12.23 5.81
C PHE A 271 12.94 12.99 6.89
N ALA A 272 13.13 12.37 8.05
CA ALA A 272 13.87 12.97 9.16
C ALA A 272 15.37 13.13 8.84
N GLY A 273 16.00 12.08 8.33
CA GLY A 273 17.44 12.05 8.05
C GLY A 273 17.84 12.94 6.89
N TYR A 274 17.27 12.70 5.71
CA TYR A 274 17.63 13.40 4.48
C TYR A 274 16.99 14.79 4.42
N LEU A 275 15.66 14.90 4.56
CA LEU A 275 14.96 16.17 4.30
C LEU A 275 15.00 17.15 5.47
N MET A 276 14.81 16.70 6.71
CA MET A 276 14.83 17.60 7.87
C MET A 276 16.27 17.99 8.24
N LEU A 277 17.14 16.99 8.43
CA LEU A 277 18.51 17.16 8.91
C LEU A 277 19.56 17.39 7.81
N GLY A 278 19.22 17.18 6.54
CA GLY A 278 20.17 17.40 5.43
C GLY A 278 21.35 16.43 5.45
N ARG A 279 21.14 15.20 5.96
CA ARG A 279 22.20 14.18 6.01
C ARG A 279 22.51 13.64 4.61
N ASP A 280 23.67 13.02 4.50
CA ASP A 280 24.17 12.42 3.27
C ASP A 280 23.20 11.37 2.69
N LEU A 281 22.80 11.59 1.43
CA LEU A 281 21.94 10.70 0.66
C LEU A 281 22.55 9.29 0.55
N ALA A 282 23.87 9.19 0.41
CA ALA A 282 24.57 7.91 0.26
C ALA A 282 24.42 7.00 1.49
N LYS A 283 24.06 7.56 2.65
CA LYS A 283 23.79 6.80 3.88
C LYS A 283 22.30 6.56 4.09
N GLU A 284 21.48 7.60 3.90
CA GLU A 284 20.04 7.54 4.21
C GLU A 284 19.24 6.74 3.15
N LEU A 285 19.64 6.79 1.86
CA LEU A 285 18.94 6.08 0.79
C LEU A 285 19.11 4.55 0.89
N PRO A 286 20.32 3.97 1.04
CA PRO A 286 20.46 2.52 1.21
C PRO A 286 19.77 2.00 2.47
N LEU A 287 19.85 2.75 3.58
CA LEU A 287 19.12 2.43 4.80
C LEU A 287 17.62 2.27 4.54
N THR A 288 17.03 3.25 3.86
CA THR A 288 15.60 3.26 3.53
C THR A 288 15.21 2.13 2.59
N LEU A 289 16.01 1.88 1.55
CA LEU A 289 15.75 0.81 0.59
C LEU A 289 15.81 -0.58 1.24
N ILE A 290 16.79 -0.84 2.11
CA ILE A 290 16.91 -2.12 2.83
C ILE A 290 15.68 -2.37 3.71
N VAL A 291 15.22 -1.34 4.42
CA VAL A 291 14.06 -1.47 5.31
C VAL A 291 12.76 -1.67 4.50
N LEU A 292 12.62 -0.98 3.37
CA LEU A 292 11.52 -1.22 2.44
C LEU A 292 11.56 -2.64 1.86
N MET A 293 12.74 -3.16 1.52
CA MET A 293 12.89 -4.55 1.07
C MET A 293 12.45 -5.55 2.14
N PHE A 294 12.81 -5.32 3.41
CA PHE A 294 12.31 -6.14 4.52
C PHE A 294 10.79 -6.07 4.65
N GLY A 295 10.19 -4.87 4.54
CA GLY A 295 8.73 -4.70 4.55
C GLY A 295 8.04 -5.46 3.42
N VAL A 296 8.56 -5.35 2.18
CA VAL A 296 8.03 -6.09 1.02
C VAL A 296 8.17 -7.60 1.22
N PHE A 297 9.34 -8.05 1.69
CA PHE A 297 9.57 -9.47 1.96
C PHE A 297 8.58 -10.00 3.01
N ILE A 298 8.36 -9.27 4.11
CA ILE A 298 7.34 -9.61 5.13
C ILE A 298 5.95 -9.76 4.52
N ALA A 299 5.54 -8.86 3.61
CA ALA A 299 4.25 -8.96 2.94
C ALA A 299 4.12 -10.20 2.03
N LEU A 300 5.25 -10.70 1.51
CA LEU A 300 5.32 -11.86 0.63
C LEU A 300 5.43 -13.19 1.38
N ILE A 301 5.84 -13.21 2.65
CA ILE A 301 5.96 -14.44 3.47
C ILE A 301 4.75 -15.38 3.34
N PRO A 302 3.48 -14.92 3.47
CA PRO A 302 2.31 -15.81 3.35
C PRO A 302 2.13 -16.45 1.97
N HIS A 303 2.70 -15.85 0.92
CA HIS A 303 2.65 -16.37 -0.45
C HIS A 303 3.80 -17.32 -0.75
N ILE A 304 4.91 -17.23 0.01
CA ILE A 304 6.07 -18.11 -0.13
C ILE A 304 5.80 -19.47 0.52
N THR A 305 5.15 -19.47 1.68
CA THR A 305 4.88 -20.71 2.43
C THR A 305 3.54 -20.66 3.16
N LYS A 306 2.83 -21.79 3.18
CA LYS A 306 1.62 -21.97 3.99
C LYS A 306 1.93 -22.48 5.40
N ASN A 307 3.15 -22.92 5.69
CA ASN A 307 3.52 -23.42 7.02
C ASN A 307 3.71 -22.27 8.00
N HIS A 308 2.82 -22.16 8.99
CA HIS A 308 2.81 -21.06 9.97
C HIS A 308 4.08 -20.99 10.83
N SER A 309 4.70 -22.12 11.15
CA SER A 309 5.98 -22.13 11.89
C SER A 309 7.09 -21.53 11.05
N PHE A 310 7.17 -21.92 9.78
CA PHE A 310 8.19 -21.39 8.86
C PHE A 310 7.97 -19.90 8.58
N GLN A 311 6.71 -19.45 8.45
CA GLN A 311 6.38 -18.03 8.34
C GLN A 311 6.87 -17.23 9.58
N ASN A 312 6.66 -17.76 10.78
CA ASN A 312 7.10 -17.12 12.03
C ASN A 312 8.63 -17.02 12.11
N THR A 313 9.34 -18.06 11.65
CA THR A 313 10.80 -18.08 11.58
C THR A 313 11.33 -17.04 10.59
N LEU A 314 10.76 -16.95 9.39
CA LEU A 314 11.11 -15.92 8.41
C LEU A 314 10.85 -14.51 8.94
N PHE A 315 9.72 -14.29 9.62
CA PHE A 315 9.42 -13.02 10.26
C PHE A 315 10.45 -12.64 11.33
N LEU A 316 10.84 -13.60 12.18
CA LEU A 316 11.85 -13.39 13.21
C LEU A 316 13.21 -13.04 12.60
N MET A 317 13.67 -13.77 11.57
CA MET A 317 14.92 -13.50 10.88
C MET A 317 14.96 -12.06 10.35
N VAL A 318 13.90 -11.64 9.66
CA VAL A 318 13.80 -10.28 9.11
C VAL A 318 13.76 -9.24 10.22
N SER A 319 13.09 -9.53 11.33
CA SER A 319 13.02 -8.64 12.48
C SER A 319 14.38 -8.43 13.14
N ILE A 320 15.13 -9.51 13.35
CA ILE A 320 16.50 -9.47 13.90
C ILE A 320 17.44 -8.72 12.95
N LEU A 321 17.44 -9.07 11.66
CA LEU A 321 18.29 -8.41 10.66
C LEU A 321 17.96 -6.93 10.53
N GLY A 322 16.66 -6.59 10.45
CA GLY A 322 16.17 -5.23 10.37
C GLY A 322 16.58 -4.39 11.57
N GLN A 323 16.34 -4.89 12.78
CA GLN A 323 16.74 -4.20 14.01
C GLN A 323 18.26 -4.03 14.11
N SER A 324 19.02 -5.11 13.87
CA SER A 324 20.49 -5.07 13.97
C SER A 324 21.06 -4.03 13.01
N TYR A 325 20.58 -4.02 11.77
CA TYR A 325 21.00 -3.04 10.77
C TYR A 325 20.66 -1.60 11.18
N PHE A 326 19.44 -1.35 11.68
CA PHE A 326 19.04 -0.02 12.17
C PHE A 326 19.89 0.49 13.33
N ILE A 327 20.20 -0.41 14.27
CA ILE A 327 21.05 -0.12 15.43
C ILE A 327 22.47 0.21 14.96
N ILE A 328 23.09 -0.66 14.16
CA ILE A 328 24.47 -0.48 13.69
C ILE A 328 24.61 0.83 12.89
N ALA A 329 23.67 1.12 11.99
CA ALA A 329 23.68 2.33 11.16
C ALA A 329 23.60 3.64 11.98
N ASN A 330 23.20 3.56 13.26
CA ASN A 330 23.03 4.71 14.14
C ASN A 330 23.74 4.56 15.50
N ALA A 331 24.61 3.56 15.64
CA ALA A 331 25.25 3.23 16.91
C ALA A 331 26.13 4.38 17.43
N THR A 332 26.83 5.05 16.52
CA THR A 332 27.69 6.21 16.82
C THR A 332 26.93 7.47 17.22
N LYS A 333 25.61 7.50 17.01
CA LYS A 333 24.74 8.63 17.37
C LYS A 333 24.06 8.42 18.74
N GLY A 334 24.50 7.45 19.53
CA GLY A 334 23.92 7.16 20.85
C GLY A 334 22.48 6.64 20.82
N ALA A 335 22.04 6.06 19.70
CA ALA A 335 20.72 5.45 19.56
C ALA A 335 19.53 6.33 20.03
N GLU A 336 19.61 7.65 19.80
CA GLU A 336 18.79 8.72 20.44
C GLU A 336 17.27 8.47 20.51
N THR A 337 16.73 7.82 19.49
CA THR A 337 15.29 7.53 19.31
C THR A 337 15.03 6.09 18.89
N LEU A 338 16.08 5.35 18.50
CA LEU A 338 15.96 4.03 17.87
C LEU A 338 15.77 2.89 18.87
N TRP A 339 16.07 3.13 20.14
CA TRP A 339 15.72 2.20 21.20
C TRP A 339 14.20 1.90 21.21
N GLY A 340 13.33 2.85 20.84
CA GLY A 340 11.88 2.60 20.78
C GLY A 340 11.42 1.70 19.62
N VAL A 341 12.29 1.36 18.66
CA VAL A 341 11.87 0.59 17.48
C VAL A 341 11.70 -0.89 17.80
N TYR A 342 12.52 -1.47 18.71
CA TYR A 342 12.38 -2.89 19.07
C TYR A 342 10.99 -3.23 19.62
N THR A 343 10.31 -2.28 20.26
CA THR A 343 8.96 -2.44 20.79
C THR A 343 7.95 -2.78 19.70
N ILE A 344 8.12 -2.22 18.50
CA ILE A 344 7.25 -2.52 17.35
C ILE A 344 7.46 -3.98 16.92
N PHE A 345 8.71 -4.42 16.77
CA PHE A 345 9.01 -5.80 16.39
C PHE A 345 8.55 -6.82 17.44
N LEU A 346 8.68 -6.48 18.73
CA LEU A 346 8.24 -7.31 19.84
C LEU A 346 6.72 -7.49 19.83
N LEU A 347 5.96 -6.40 19.64
CA LEU A 347 4.49 -6.46 19.54
C LEU A 347 4.03 -7.43 18.46
N TYR A 348 4.66 -7.40 17.28
CA TYR A 348 4.31 -8.29 16.17
C TYR A 348 4.68 -9.75 16.42
N THR A 349 5.82 -9.99 17.07
CA THR A 349 6.24 -11.34 17.45
C THR A 349 5.25 -11.96 18.46
N VAL A 350 4.66 -11.14 19.34
CA VAL A 350 3.58 -11.58 20.25
C VAL A 350 2.30 -11.92 19.48
N VAL A 351 1.91 -11.14 18.47
CA VAL A 351 0.67 -11.42 17.68
C VAL A 351 0.74 -12.75 16.93
N LEU A 352 1.95 -13.14 16.49
CA LEU A 352 2.20 -14.42 15.83
C LEU A 352 2.07 -15.64 16.77
N ASN A 353 1.72 -15.42 18.05
CA ASN A 353 1.40 -16.42 19.07
C ASN A 353 2.50 -17.47 19.29
N SER A 354 3.77 -17.07 19.14
CA SER A 354 4.90 -17.95 19.37
C SER A 354 5.80 -17.44 20.48
N LYS A 355 5.68 -18.03 21.67
CA LYS A 355 6.52 -17.75 22.84
C LYS A 355 8.02 -17.93 22.55
N LEU A 356 8.40 -18.99 21.81
CA LEU A 356 9.80 -19.28 21.47
C LEU A 356 10.43 -18.13 20.66
N HIS A 357 9.81 -17.76 19.53
CA HIS A 357 10.27 -16.66 18.69
C HIS A 357 10.34 -15.32 19.44
N ALA A 358 9.37 -15.01 20.31
CA ALA A 358 9.39 -13.80 21.14
C ALA A 358 10.58 -13.78 22.11
N ASN A 359 10.83 -14.90 22.79
CA ASN A 359 11.96 -15.02 23.72
C ASN A 359 13.30 -14.91 23.01
N ILE A 360 13.45 -15.55 21.83
CA ILE A 360 14.66 -15.43 21.00
C ILE A 360 14.89 -13.97 20.59
N PHE A 361 13.84 -13.28 20.14
CA PHE A 361 13.95 -11.87 19.74
C PHE A 361 14.40 -10.98 20.90
N VAL A 362 13.83 -11.17 22.10
CA VAL A 362 14.23 -10.44 23.31
C VAL A 362 15.67 -10.75 23.68
N ALA A 363 16.07 -12.02 23.69
CA ALA A 363 17.44 -12.42 24.01
C ALA A 363 18.45 -11.76 23.06
N VAL A 364 18.22 -11.82 21.75
CA VAL A 364 19.08 -11.17 20.75
C VAL A 364 19.12 -9.66 20.92
N THR A 365 17.98 -9.02 21.21
CA THR A 365 17.92 -7.58 21.49
C THR A 365 18.77 -7.22 22.71
N LEU A 366 18.63 -7.96 23.82
CA LEU A 366 19.39 -7.72 25.05
C LEU A 366 20.90 -7.90 24.82
N VAL A 367 21.30 -9.00 24.18
CA VAL A 367 22.70 -9.24 23.80
C VAL A 367 23.25 -8.09 22.96
N THR A 368 22.47 -7.62 21.97
CA THR A 368 22.86 -6.47 21.15
C THR A 368 23.11 -5.21 21.99
N GLN A 369 22.27 -4.93 22.99
CA GLN A 369 22.47 -3.79 23.89
C GLN A 369 23.71 -3.94 24.77
N VAL A 370 23.98 -5.15 25.30
CA VAL A 370 25.21 -5.43 26.06
C VAL A 370 26.45 -5.21 25.20
N VAL A 371 26.44 -5.71 23.95
CA VAL A 371 27.55 -5.52 23.01
C VAL A 371 27.78 -4.03 22.72
N LEU A 372 26.72 -3.25 22.48
CA LEU A 372 26.85 -1.81 22.29
C LEU A 372 27.40 -1.10 23.52
N ALA A 373 26.97 -1.49 24.73
CA ALA A 373 27.47 -0.91 25.97
C ALA A 373 28.98 -1.13 26.16
N ILE A 374 29.49 -2.27 25.72
CA ILE A 374 30.93 -2.59 25.76
C ILE A 374 31.69 -1.81 24.67
N MET A 375 31.16 -1.78 23.43
CA MET A 375 31.87 -1.24 22.27
C MET A 375 31.78 0.30 22.18
N ILE A 376 30.67 0.89 22.63
CA ILE A 376 30.38 2.33 22.57
C ILE A 376 29.81 2.78 23.92
N PRO A 377 30.65 2.85 24.98
CA PRO A 377 30.20 3.15 26.33
C PRO A 377 29.69 4.60 26.47
N ASN A 378 30.24 5.53 25.68
CA ASN A 378 29.87 6.94 25.68
C ASN A 378 29.47 7.37 24.28
N ALA A 379 28.27 7.94 24.15
CA ALA A 379 27.79 8.55 22.92
C ALA A 379 26.98 9.81 23.24
N TYR A 380 27.27 10.89 22.51
CA TYR A 380 26.57 12.16 22.68
C TYR A 380 25.41 12.25 21.69
N ALA A 381 24.22 12.53 22.20
CA ALA A 381 22.99 12.62 21.44
C ALA A 381 22.52 14.08 21.30
N THR A 382 22.18 14.51 20.09
CA THR A 382 21.61 15.84 19.81
C THR A 382 20.11 15.75 19.57
N ILE A 383 19.32 16.12 20.58
CA ILE A 383 17.85 16.08 20.47
C ILE A 383 17.36 17.33 19.72
N ASN A 384 16.98 17.14 18.45
CA ASN A 384 16.44 18.19 17.58
C ASN A 384 15.00 17.87 17.13
N ARG A 385 14.39 18.76 16.34
CA ARG A 385 13.01 18.59 15.84
C ARG A 385 12.79 17.30 15.05
N ALA A 386 13.80 16.83 14.30
CA ALA A 386 13.70 15.58 13.55
C ALA A 386 13.66 14.36 14.48
N GLN A 387 14.37 14.41 15.60
CA GLN A 387 14.27 13.36 16.63
C GLN A 387 12.90 13.33 17.29
N TYR A 388 12.32 14.49 17.65
CA TYR A 388 10.94 14.54 18.15
C TYR A 388 9.94 14.00 17.12
N PHE A 389 10.11 14.31 15.83
CA PHE A 389 9.28 13.75 14.76
C PHE A 389 9.35 12.22 14.68
N LEU A 390 10.55 11.64 14.75
CA LEU A 390 10.74 10.18 14.77
C LEU A 390 10.11 9.55 16.02
N ARG A 391 10.24 10.17 17.20
CA ARG A 391 9.60 9.71 18.45
C ARG A 391 8.08 9.69 18.30
N ILE A 392 7.49 10.76 17.78
CA ILE A 392 6.04 10.85 17.52
C ILE A 392 5.61 9.74 16.55
N THR A 393 6.39 9.49 15.50
CA THR A 393 6.10 8.42 14.54
C THR A 393 6.13 7.05 15.22
N ILE A 394 7.15 6.74 16.02
CA ILE A 394 7.23 5.47 16.76
C ILE A 394 6.05 5.32 17.72
N ILE A 395 5.66 6.38 18.44
CA ILE A 395 4.50 6.36 19.36
C ILE A 395 3.21 6.07 18.59
N ILE A 396 2.98 6.72 17.45
CA ILE A 396 1.80 6.49 16.61
C ILE A 396 1.76 5.05 16.08
N LEU A 397 2.89 4.55 15.57
CA LEU A 397 3.00 3.18 15.06
C LEU A 397 2.81 2.13 16.16
N THR A 398 3.38 2.38 17.34
CA THR A 398 3.21 1.50 18.51
C THR A 398 1.75 1.48 18.97
N SER A 399 1.11 2.65 19.09
CA SER A 399 -0.31 2.76 19.42
C SER A 399 -1.21 2.05 18.41
N TYR A 400 -0.89 2.17 17.12
CA TYR A 400 -1.59 1.44 16.06
C TYR A 400 -1.41 -0.07 16.20
N GLY A 401 -0.18 -0.55 16.45
CA GLY A 401 0.12 -1.95 16.69
C GLY A 401 -0.62 -2.53 17.90
N VAL A 402 -0.65 -1.79 19.02
CA VAL A 402 -1.41 -2.17 20.23
C VAL A 402 -2.91 -2.23 19.95
N ARG A 403 -3.49 -1.22 19.30
CA ARG A 403 -4.94 -1.23 18.96
C ARG A 403 -5.29 -2.39 18.03
N TYR A 404 -4.43 -2.68 17.06
CA TYR A 404 -4.60 -3.85 16.19
C TYR A 404 -4.57 -5.14 17.01
N LEU A 405 -3.60 -5.28 17.91
CA LEU A 405 -3.48 -6.43 18.80
C LEU A 405 -4.70 -6.60 19.72
N THR A 406 -5.16 -5.54 20.37
CA THR A 406 -6.34 -5.59 21.23
C THR A 406 -7.59 -6.01 20.46
N ARG A 407 -7.78 -5.49 19.24
CA ARG A 407 -8.90 -5.88 18.37
C ARG A 407 -8.83 -7.35 17.97
N GLU A 408 -7.64 -7.82 17.61
CA GLU A 408 -7.40 -9.21 17.25
C GLU A 408 -7.69 -10.16 18.43
N TYR A 409 -7.21 -9.83 19.63
CA TYR A 409 -7.52 -10.62 20.84
C TYR A 409 -9.00 -10.59 21.22
N ALA A 410 -9.64 -9.42 21.13
CA ALA A 410 -11.07 -9.30 21.40
C ALA A 410 -11.90 -10.15 20.43
N ALA A 411 -11.56 -10.11 19.13
CA ALA A 411 -12.20 -10.94 18.11
C ALA A 411 -12.02 -12.44 18.39
N ARG A 412 -10.81 -12.87 18.78
CA ARG A 412 -10.54 -14.27 19.18
C ARG A 412 -11.37 -14.68 20.41
N MET A 413 -11.42 -13.83 21.43
CA MET A 413 -12.20 -14.10 22.64
C MET A 413 -13.69 -14.22 22.32
N GLN A 414 -14.21 -13.37 21.44
CA GLN A 414 -15.59 -13.45 20.98
C GLN A 414 -15.85 -14.74 20.19
N GLY A 415 -14.92 -15.15 19.31
CA GLY A 415 -14.98 -16.42 18.59
C GLY A 415 -15.04 -17.63 19.53
N TYR A 416 -14.14 -17.69 20.52
CA TYR A 416 -14.14 -18.77 21.53
C TYR A 416 -15.43 -18.79 22.36
N ARG A 417 -15.96 -17.62 22.75
CA ARG A 417 -17.23 -17.53 23.49
C ARG A 417 -18.40 -18.04 22.64
N ARG A 418 -18.46 -17.65 21.36
CA ARG A 418 -19.50 -18.11 20.44
C ARG A 418 -19.44 -19.62 20.28
N PHE A 419 -18.26 -20.16 20.07
CA PHE A 419 -18.07 -21.61 19.93
C PHE A 419 -18.42 -22.39 21.18
N ALA A 420 -17.97 -21.93 22.36
CA ALA A 420 -18.34 -22.57 23.62
C ALA A 420 -19.87 -22.59 23.79
N LYS A 421 -20.55 -21.52 23.39
CA LYS A 421 -22.02 -21.44 23.39
C LYS A 421 -22.65 -22.43 22.40
N GLU A 422 -22.11 -22.55 21.18
CA GLU A 422 -22.54 -23.52 20.17
C GLU A 422 -22.34 -24.96 20.64
N GLN A 423 -21.18 -25.29 21.21
CA GLN A 423 -20.86 -26.61 21.76
C GLN A 423 -21.75 -26.99 22.94
N GLU A 424 -21.95 -26.06 23.89
CA GLU A 424 -22.84 -26.27 25.04
C GLU A 424 -24.30 -26.43 24.60
N THR A 425 -24.71 -25.70 23.55
CA THR A 425 -26.06 -25.85 22.96
C THR A 425 -26.19 -27.20 22.28
N LEU A 426 -25.19 -27.63 21.50
CA LEU A 426 -25.16 -28.93 20.85
C LEU A 426 -25.22 -30.08 21.86
N GLU A 427 -24.47 -30.00 22.96
CA GLU A 427 -24.50 -31.00 24.03
C GLU A 427 -25.89 -31.10 24.66
N LYS A 428 -26.52 -29.95 24.97
CA LYS A 428 -27.88 -29.91 25.51
C LYS A 428 -28.91 -30.48 24.54
N VAL A 429 -28.86 -30.08 23.27
CA VAL A 429 -29.72 -30.61 22.23
C VAL A 429 -29.50 -32.12 22.09
N SER A 430 -28.26 -32.59 22.05
CA SER A 430 -27.96 -34.02 21.97
C SER A 430 -28.57 -34.78 23.15
N ASN A 431 -28.44 -34.27 24.38
CA ASN A 431 -29.06 -34.86 25.57
C ASN A 431 -30.59 -34.90 25.50
N VAL A 432 -31.24 -33.89 24.91
CA VAL A 432 -32.70 -33.90 24.65
C VAL A 432 -33.08 -35.07 23.75
N PHE A 433 -32.28 -35.34 22.72
CA PHE A 433 -32.55 -36.40 21.75
C PHE A 433 -32.19 -37.82 22.22
N VAL A 434 -31.42 -37.99 23.31
CA VAL A 434 -31.12 -39.33 23.88
C VAL A 434 -32.40 -40.08 24.27
N SER A 435 -33.44 -39.37 24.71
CA SER A 435 -34.71 -39.95 25.16
C SER A 435 -35.86 -39.84 24.14
N VAL A 436 -35.56 -39.65 22.86
CA VAL A 436 -36.59 -39.51 21.82
C VAL A 436 -37.27 -40.85 21.52
N ASN A 437 -38.59 -40.81 21.39
CA ASN A 437 -39.44 -41.92 20.92
C ASN A 437 -40.58 -41.37 20.02
N ARG A 438 -41.42 -42.27 19.49
CA ARG A 438 -42.50 -41.88 18.56
C ARG A 438 -43.57 -40.97 19.19
N GLU A 439 -43.75 -41.02 20.50
CA GLU A 439 -44.79 -40.27 21.21
C GLU A 439 -44.33 -38.86 21.57
N ASN A 440 -43.02 -38.64 21.78
CA ASN A 440 -42.48 -37.38 22.29
C ASN A 440 -41.66 -36.58 21.27
N VAL A 441 -41.54 -37.05 20.02
CA VAL A 441 -40.62 -36.47 19.03
C VAL A 441 -40.89 -34.99 18.75
N ILE A 442 -42.17 -34.60 18.62
CA ILE A 442 -42.58 -33.21 18.35
C ILE A 442 -42.18 -32.31 19.52
N THR A 443 -42.50 -32.72 20.76
CA THR A 443 -42.16 -31.95 21.96
C THR A 443 -40.65 -31.80 22.14
N LYS A 444 -39.87 -32.83 21.78
CA LYS A 444 -38.40 -32.79 21.85
C LYS A 444 -37.78 -31.92 20.76
N MET A 445 -38.41 -31.83 19.59
CA MET A 445 -38.04 -30.89 18.55
C MET A 445 -38.32 -29.44 18.96
N ASP A 446 -39.47 -29.15 19.56
CA ASP A 446 -39.78 -27.82 20.08
C ASP A 446 -38.78 -27.39 21.16
N GLU A 447 -38.37 -28.32 22.02
CA GLU A 447 -37.34 -28.10 23.04
C GLU A 447 -35.98 -27.74 22.40
N MET A 448 -35.61 -28.39 21.31
CA MET A 448 -34.41 -28.07 20.54
C MET A 448 -34.48 -26.69 19.88
N PHE A 449 -35.61 -26.34 19.27
CA PHE A 449 -35.80 -25.02 18.67
C PHE A 449 -35.71 -23.91 19.70
N ARG A 450 -36.37 -24.08 20.85
CA ARG A 450 -36.29 -23.13 21.98
C ARG A 450 -34.85 -22.96 22.47
N LEU A 451 -34.14 -24.06 22.71
CA LEU A 451 -32.73 -24.02 23.16
C LEU A 451 -31.84 -23.29 22.14
N THR A 452 -32.06 -23.56 20.85
CA THR A 452 -31.30 -22.97 19.74
C THR A 452 -31.61 -21.47 19.59
N GLN A 453 -32.87 -21.06 19.72
CA GLN A 453 -33.29 -19.67 19.69
C GLN A 453 -32.73 -18.89 20.89
N GLU A 454 -32.96 -19.36 22.12
CA GLU A 454 -32.53 -18.70 23.35
C GLU A 454 -31.01 -18.54 23.42
N ARG A 455 -30.27 -19.54 22.94
CA ARG A 455 -28.81 -19.57 23.07
C ARG A 455 -28.09 -19.07 21.84
N LEU A 456 -28.52 -19.38 20.63
CA LEU A 456 -27.80 -18.95 19.42
C LEU A 456 -28.38 -17.68 18.80
N GLY A 457 -29.56 -17.23 19.28
CA GLY A 457 -30.17 -15.97 18.85
C GLY A 457 -30.62 -16.02 17.40
N PHE A 458 -30.99 -17.21 16.91
CA PHE A 458 -31.60 -17.32 15.59
C PHE A 458 -33.01 -16.73 15.63
N ASP A 459 -33.30 -15.82 14.71
CA ASP A 459 -34.61 -15.16 14.63
C ASP A 459 -35.70 -16.12 14.15
N GLN A 460 -35.33 -17.13 13.35
CA GLN A 460 -36.22 -18.13 12.79
C GLN A 460 -35.51 -19.48 12.68
N ALA A 461 -36.23 -20.56 12.95
CA ALA A 461 -35.78 -21.92 12.73
C ALA A 461 -36.91 -22.69 12.06
N TYR A 462 -36.57 -23.57 11.12
CA TYR A 462 -37.53 -24.37 10.38
C TYR A 462 -36.99 -25.79 10.26
N LEU A 463 -37.85 -26.79 10.47
CA LEU A 463 -37.63 -28.13 9.96
C LEU A 463 -38.38 -28.26 8.64
N ILE A 464 -37.74 -28.86 7.64
CA ILE A 464 -38.38 -29.18 6.38
C ILE A 464 -38.33 -30.69 6.22
N GLU A 465 -39.50 -31.33 6.24
CA GLU A 465 -39.66 -32.73 5.87
C GLU A 465 -39.97 -32.80 4.38
N PHE A 466 -39.18 -33.58 3.65
CA PHE A 466 -39.41 -33.85 2.24
C PHE A 466 -40.21 -35.14 2.08
N SER A 467 -41.18 -35.12 1.16
CA SER A 467 -41.87 -36.33 0.73
C SER A 467 -40.88 -37.32 0.10
N ALA A 468 -41.25 -38.61 0.06
CA ALA A 468 -40.37 -39.66 -0.45
C ALA A 468 -39.98 -39.50 -1.93
N ASP A 469 -40.79 -38.76 -2.70
CA ASP A 469 -40.56 -38.40 -4.10
C ASP A 469 -39.85 -37.03 -4.26
N TYR A 470 -39.58 -36.31 -3.17
CA TYR A 470 -38.99 -34.97 -3.14
C TYR A 470 -39.79 -33.90 -3.91
N GLU A 471 -41.06 -34.14 -4.22
CA GLU A 471 -41.92 -33.15 -4.89
C GLU A 471 -42.60 -32.20 -3.90
N ASP A 472 -42.90 -32.67 -2.69
CA ASP A 472 -43.57 -31.91 -1.64
C ASP A 472 -42.66 -31.71 -0.41
N ALA A 473 -42.87 -30.58 0.28
CA ALA A 473 -42.14 -30.23 1.49
C ALA A 473 -43.09 -29.70 2.57
N LEU A 474 -43.06 -30.31 3.75
CA LEU A 474 -43.76 -29.84 4.95
C LEU A 474 -42.79 -29.00 5.80
N ILE A 475 -43.19 -27.77 6.09
CA ILE A 475 -42.41 -26.84 6.91
C ILE A 475 -43.00 -26.83 8.32
N PHE A 476 -42.18 -27.22 9.29
CA PHE A 476 -42.46 -27.08 10.72
C PHE A 476 -41.67 -25.86 11.23
N SER A 477 -42.34 -24.91 11.87
CA SER A 477 -41.77 -23.64 12.36
C SER A 477 -41.90 -23.49 13.86
#